data_AF-A0A535D3C4-F1
#
_entry.id   AF-A0A535D3C4-F1
#
_cell.length_a   1.000
_cell.length_b   1.000
_cell.length_c   1.000
_cell.angle_alpha   90.00
_cell.angle_beta   90.00
_cell.angle_gamma   90.00
#
_symmetry.space_group_name_H-M   'P 1'
#
loop_
_entity.id
_entity.type
_entity.pdbx_description
1 polymer ?
#
loop_
_entity_poly.entity_id
_entity_poly.type
_entity_poly.pdbx_seq_one_letter_code
_entity_poly.pdbx_strand_id
1 'polypeptide(L)'
;MHSVQIRRRSCTQCDLASTSDSRARRIRPRSDIGRVALSGQSSANTLSTESEPRDQPSHGVVPGLDGIRALAIGVVFGLHLARKYFPGGGSGVDVFFVLSAFLITSGLLYELDTKGAIRFSDFYFRRAFRLAPALLLWLPLAVTTAVLAGAGSQVIRSAIGTVGYVSDFFQVAPGSIATAFDQTWSLAVEEQFYLAWPMLLVGVYALTVRRERGRILVGLLVAGAVATQAITSSAVTANYFLPTGHIAALAAGCVAAGVAARPMAPWLRTTSASKWSASAAVGICGVYTLLAPSPFLVWALLIDVASVLLIFHALVGSHSYVIVVLCSRVVRWIGQRSYGIYLYGLTLIQTVPLLVRGIPLHVAAFIDIAVTLLVAEVSFRWVERPVRRAGRHWLRERGRRRHADAVPDATLDWSAGAGFSEEHLARDGG
;
A
#
# COMPACT_ATOMS: atom_id res chain seq x y z
N MET A 1 -5.14 23.39 -23.24
CA MET A 1 -4.57 24.11 -22.09
C MET A 1 -5.67 24.34 -21.06
N HIS A 2 -5.78 23.46 -20.05
CA HIS A 2 -6.49 23.75 -18.80
C HIS A 2 -5.86 22.87 -17.72
N SER A 3 -5.03 23.47 -16.89
CA SER A 3 -4.37 22.89 -15.73
C SER A 3 -5.40 22.64 -14.62
N VAL A 4 -5.73 21.37 -14.37
CA VAL A 4 -6.60 20.95 -13.26
C VAL A 4 -5.79 20.94 -11.97
N GLN A 5 -5.87 22.03 -11.20
CA GLN A 5 -5.34 22.10 -9.83
C GLN A 5 -6.26 21.34 -8.87
N ILE A 6 -5.82 20.16 -8.41
CA ILE A 6 -6.46 19.47 -7.28
C ILE A 6 -5.99 20.15 -5.98
N ARG A 7 -6.79 21.07 -5.44
CA ARG A 7 -6.59 21.59 -4.07
C ARG A 7 -6.81 20.47 -3.06
N ARG A 8 -5.74 20.09 -2.36
CA ARG A 8 -5.74 19.12 -1.26
C ARG A 8 -5.92 19.87 0.06
N ARG A 9 -6.86 19.46 0.91
CA ARG A 9 -6.98 19.94 2.29
C ARG A 9 -7.00 18.74 3.23
N SER A 10 -6.19 18.84 4.29
CA SER A 10 -6.01 17.87 5.35
C SER A 10 -7.31 17.61 6.10
N CYS A 11 -7.46 16.38 6.59
CA CYS A 11 -8.53 15.96 7.47
C CYS A 11 -8.33 16.63 8.85
N THR A 12 -9.07 17.70 9.11
CA THR A 12 -8.90 18.62 10.26
C THR A 12 -9.14 17.98 11.62
N GLN A 13 -9.62 16.73 11.69
CA GLN A 13 -10.03 16.08 12.93
C GLN A 13 -9.03 15.05 13.46
N CYS A 14 -8.02 14.65 12.68
CA CYS A 14 -6.94 13.78 13.17
C CYS A 14 -5.97 14.51 14.12
N ASP A 15 -5.87 15.84 14.03
CA ASP A 15 -4.97 16.65 14.87
C ASP A 15 -5.59 17.06 16.22
N LEU A 16 -6.90 16.84 16.42
CA LEU A 16 -7.61 17.25 17.64
C LEU A 16 -7.60 16.19 18.76
N ALA A 17 -7.04 15.00 18.51
CA ALA A 17 -6.98 13.93 19.51
C ALA A 17 -5.71 13.93 20.38
N SER A 18 -4.87 14.97 20.30
CA SER A 18 -3.61 15.07 21.07
C SER A 18 -3.44 16.41 21.79
N THR A 19 -4.42 16.84 22.56
CA THR A 19 -4.20 17.88 23.58
C THR A 19 -5.11 17.63 24.79
N SER A 20 -4.67 16.74 25.68
CA SER A 20 -5.06 16.81 27.08
C SER A 20 -3.79 17.05 27.88
N ASP A 21 -3.34 18.30 27.91
CA ASP A 21 -2.51 18.74 29.02
C ASP A 21 -3.11 20.00 29.63
N SER A 22 -3.51 19.81 30.87
CA SER A 22 -4.21 20.73 31.74
C SER A 22 -3.24 21.79 32.26
N ARG A 23 -3.48 23.06 31.96
CA ARG A 23 -3.18 24.16 32.88
C ARG A 23 -4.00 25.39 32.55
N ALA A 24 -4.80 25.77 33.54
CA ALA A 24 -5.66 26.94 33.56
C ALA A 24 -4.86 28.25 33.49
N ARG A 25 -5.39 29.23 32.73
CA ARG A 25 -5.42 30.64 33.15
C ARG A 25 -6.57 31.37 32.46
N ARG A 26 -7.17 32.25 33.25
CA ARG A 26 -8.44 32.95 33.10
C ARG A 26 -8.25 34.35 32.49
N ILE A 27 -9.25 34.79 31.70
CA ILE A 27 -9.81 36.18 31.60
C ILE A 27 -8.88 37.23 30.90
N ARG A 28 -9.23 38.10 29.91
CA ARG A 28 -10.41 38.91 29.51
C ARG A 28 -10.48 39.14 27.97
N PRO A 29 -11.64 39.61 27.43
CA PRO A 29 -11.79 40.10 26.06
C PRO A 29 -11.64 41.63 25.94
N ARG A 30 -11.17 42.14 24.78
CA ARG A 30 -11.32 43.52 24.24
C ARG A 30 -10.82 43.51 22.79
N SER A 31 -11.69 43.56 21.78
CA SER A 31 -12.29 44.75 21.13
C SER A 31 -11.31 45.59 20.29
N ASP A 32 -11.66 45.70 19.01
CA ASP A 32 -11.51 46.83 18.10
C ASP A 32 -10.24 47.09 17.27
N ILE A 33 -10.48 47.05 15.95
CA ILE A 33 -10.25 48.09 14.92
C ILE A 33 -8.79 48.53 14.64
N GLY A 34 -8.40 48.41 13.35
CA GLY A 34 -7.76 49.55 12.65
C GLY A 34 -6.39 49.35 12.00
N ARG A 35 -6.41 49.22 10.66
CA ARG A 35 -5.56 49.88 9.63
C ARG A 35 -4.01 49.96 9.74
N VAL A 36 -3.37 49.35 8.73
CA VAL A 36 -2.48 49.92 7.67
C VAL A 36 -1.15 50.67 8.01
N ALA A 37 -0.15 50.39 7.16
CA ALA A 37 1.12 51.09 6.80
C ALA A 37 2.39 50.61 7.56
N LEU A 38 3.37 49.94 6.94
CA LEU A 38 4.33 50.25 5.85
C LEU A 38 5.66 50.88 6.33
N SER A 39 6.73 50.10 6.13
CA SER A 39 8.14 50.45 5.86
C SER A 39 9.05 50.95 6.99
N GLY A 40 10.30 50.48 6.98
CA GLY A 40 11.43 51.07 7.72
C GLY A 40 12.42 50.04 8.24
N GLN A 41 13.50 49.82 7.49
CA GLN A 41 14.58 48.86 7.77
C GLN A 41 15.52 49.32 8.90
N SER A 42 16.09 48.32 9.60
CA SER A 42 17.53 48.14 9.86
C SER A 42 18.02 48.12 11.32
N SER A 43 18.60 46.96 11.66
CA SER A 43 19.73 46.72 12.58
C SER A 43 19.49 46.69 14.10
N ALA A 44 19.40 45.48 14.68
CA ALA A 44 20.53 44.85 15.40
C ALA A 44 20.06 43.65 16.28
N ASN A 45 20.63 42.48 15.99
CA ASN A 45 20.87 41.33 16.87
C ASN A 45 19.79 40.90 17.88
N THR A 46 19.02 39.89 17.50
CA THR A 46 18.60 38.84 18.44
C THR A 46 18.86 37.49 17.80
N LEU A 47 19.64 36.67 18.50
CA LEU A 47 20.00 35.30 18.16
C LEU A 47 18.73 34.51 17.77
N SER A 48 18.58 34.25 16.47
CA SER A 48 17.61 33.29 15.95
C SER A 48 18.07 31.90 16.35
N THR A 49 17.48 31.36 17.42
CA THR A 49 17.34 29.92 17.60
C THR A 49 16.57 29.42 16.39
N GLU A 50 17.29 28.85 15.44
CA GLU A 50 16.77 28.24 14.23
C GLU A 50 15.83 27.10 14.66
N SER A 51 14.54 27.41 14.80
CA SER A 51 13.51 26.41 15.00
C SER A 51 13.48 25.59 13.71
N GLU A 52 14.02 24.36 13.78
CA GLU A 52 13.93 23.36 12.74
C GLU A 52 12.54 23.40 12.10
N PRO A 53 12.44 23.39 10.75
CA PRO A 53 11.16 23.37 10.09
C PRO A 53 10.45 22.09 10.50
N ARG A 54 9.37 22.24 11.30
CA ARG A 54 8.44 21.15 11.61
C ARG A 54 8.10 20.43 10.31
N ASP A 55 8.49 19.15 10.27
CA ASP A 55 8.22 18.20 9.19
C ASP A 55 6.86 18.50 8.55
N GLN A 56 6.90 19.01 7.31
CA GLN A 56 5.71 19.18 6.50
C GLN A 56 4.99 17.82 6.39
N PRO A 57 3.65 17.78 6.46
CA PRO A 57 2.91 16.53 6.41
C PRO A 57 3.26 15.79 5.13
N SER A 58 3.91 14.64 5.27
CA SER A 58 4.36 13.81 4.15
C SER A 58 3.18 13.55 3.21
N HIS A 59 3.31 13.99 1.95
CA HIS A 59 2.34 13.71 0.90
C HIS A 59 2.00 12.20 0.85
N GLY A 60 0.72 11.83 1.07
CA GLY A 60 0.15 10.59 0.53
C GLY A 60 -0.15 9.42 1.48
N VAL A 61 -0.25 9.59 2.80
CA VAL A 61 -0.72 8.50 3.68
C VAL A 61 -2.20 8.68 3.99
N VAL A 62 -3.04 7.71 3.61
CA VAL A 62 -4.47 7.65 3.97
C VAL A 62 -4.61 6.71 5.18
N PRO A 63 -4.81 7.24 6.40
CA PRO A 63 -4.80 6.42 7.62
C PRO A 63 -5.78 5.25 7.60
N GLY A 64 -6.94 5.43 6.97
CA GLY A 64 -7.96 4.38 6.87
C GLY A 64 -7.49 3.15 6.07
N LEU A 65 -6.56 3.30 5.12
CA LEU A 65 -6.02 2.15 4.37
C LEU A 65 -5.13 1.27 5.25
N ASP A 66 -4.35 1.86 6.17
CA ASP A 66 -3.65 1.08 7.21
C ASP A 66 -4.68 0.35 8.09
N GLY A 67 -5.80 1.01 8.40
CA GLY A 67 -6.87 0.39 9.16
C GLY A 67 -7.45 -0.85 8.49
N ILE A 68 -7.74 -0.81 7.19
CA ILE A 68 -8.26 -1.96 6.44
C ILE A 68 -7.23 -3.10 6.45
N ARG A 69 -5.92 -2.80 6.32
CA ARG A 69 -4.85 -3.80 6.45
C ARG A 69 -4.83 -4.46 7.82
N ALA A 70 -5.10 -3.69 8.88
CA ALA A 70 -5.16 -4.22 10.24
C ALA A 70 -6.35 -5.17 10.45
N LEU A 71 -7.51 -4.83 9.88
CA LEU A 71 -8.68 -5.70 9.88
C LEU A 71 -8.38 -7.01 9.13
N ALA A 72 -7.81 -6.91 7.93
CA ALA A 72 -7.45 -8.06 7.10
C ALA A 72 -6.47 -9.01 7.82
N ILE A 73 -5.38 -8.48 8.40
CA ILE A 73 -4.43 -9.34 9.13
C ILE A 73 -5.04 -9.95 10.38
N GLY A 74 -5.91 -9.22 11.11
CA GLY A 74 -6.57 -9.76 12.30
C GLY A 74 -7.43 -10.99 11.96
N VAL A 75 -8.16 -10.93 10.85
CA VAL A 75 -9.00 -12.04 10.36
C VAL A 75 -8.15 -13.24 9.88
N VAL A 76 -7.07 -12.99 9.14
CA VAL A 76 -6.13 -14.06 8.73
C VAL A 76 -5.46 -14.70 9.94
N PHE A 77 -5.02 -13.91 10.91
CA PHE A 77 -4.34 -14.43 12.10
C PHE A 77 -5.30 -15.21 13.00
N GLY A 78 -6.56 -14.76 13.09
CA GLY A 78 -7.65 -15.49 13.73
C GLY A 78 -7.91 -16.87 13.13
N LEU A 79 -7.82 -17.02 11.79
CA LEU A 79 -7.92 -18.34 11.13
C LEU A 79 -6.87 -19.32 11.68
N HIS A 80 -5.64 -18.86 11.86
CA HIS A 80 -4.52 -19.73 12.25
C HIS A 80 -4.54 -20.07 13.74
N LEU A 81 -4.89 -19.11 14.60
CA LEU A 81 -4.91 -19.32 16.05
C LEU A 81 -6.20 -20.01 16.54
N ALA A 82 -7.31 -19.77 15.84
CA ALA A 82 -8.65 -20.05 16.34
C ALA A 82 -9.60 -20.43 15.20
N ARG A 83 -9.18 -21.31 14.28
CA ARG A 83 -9.91 -21.72 13.07
C ARG A 83 -11.40 -22.00 13.27
N LYS A 84 -11.77 -22.59 14.41
CA LYS A 84 -13.18 -22.84 14.79
C LYS A 84 -14.05 -21.58 14.79
N TYR A 85 -13.48 -20.45 15.19
CA TYR A 85 -14.17 -19.16 15.30
C TYR A 85 -13.98 -18.26 14.07
N PHE A 86 -12.95 -18.52 13.27
CA PHE A 86 -12.62 -17.76 12.06
C PHE A 86 -12.51 -18.67 10.83
N PRO A 87 -13.49 -19.54 10.54
CA PRO A 87 -13.38 -20.50 9.45
C PRO A 87 -13.22 -19.83 8.07
N GLY A 88 -13.72 -18.60 7.89
CA GLY A 88 -13.58 -17.81 6.67
C GLY A 88 -12.37 -16.87 6.66
N GLY A 89 -11.46 -16.97 7.63
CA GLY A 89 -10.42 -15.95 7.82
C GLY A 89 -9.37 -15.86 6.70
N GLY A 90 -9.31 -16.85 5.81
CA GLY A 90 -8.45 -16.82 4.62
C GLY A 90 -8.77 -15.67 3.67
N SER A 91 -10.03 -15.22 3.65
CA SER A 91 -10.47 -14.06 2.85
C SER A 91 -9.79 -12.75 3.21
N GLY A 92 -9.17 -12.62 4.39
CA GLY A 92 -8.37 -11.45 4.68
C GLY A 92 -7.18 -11.29 3.70
N VAL A 93 -6.74 -12.38 3.05
CA VAL A 93 -5.77 -12.32 1.95
C VAL A 93 -6.35 -11.66 0.71
N ASP A 94 -7.62 -11.90 0.36
CA ASP A 94 -8.28 -11.21 -0.75
C ASP A 94 -8.42 -9.71 -0.49
N VAL A 95 -8.73 -9.32 0.76
CA VAL A 95 -8.72 -7.90 1.17
C VAL A 95 -7.33 -7.28 0.93
N PHE A 96 -6.25 -8.02 1.21
CA PHE A 96 -4.89 -7.58 0.88
C PHE A 96 -4.67 -7.47 -0.63
N PHE A 97 -5.13 -8.42 -1.44
CA PHE A 97 -5.02 -8.35 -2.89
C PHE A 97 -5.75 -7.14 -3.47
N VAL A 98 -7.00 -6.88 -3.05
CA VAL A 98 -7.76 -5.67 -3.45
C VAL A 98 -6.99 -4.40 -3.08
N LEU A 99 -6.50 -4.29 -1.85
CA LEU A 99 -5.74 -3.13 -1.39
C LEU A 99 -4.44 -2.94 -2.16
N SER A 100 -3.70 -4.02 -2.41
CA SER A 100 -2.43 -3.97 -3.13
C SER A 100 -2.62 -3.57 -4.58
N ALA A 101 -3.61 -4.16 -5.28
CA ALA A 101 -3.97 -3.76 -6.63
C ALA A 101 -4.43 -2.31 -6.70
N PHE A 102 -5.22 -1.84 -5.73
CA PHE A 102 -5.61 -0.45 -5.61
C PHE A 102 -4.41 0.50 -5.46
N LEU A 103 -3.52 0.24 -4.51
CA LEU A 103 -2.38 1.11 -4.22
C LEU A 103 -1.39 1.19 -5.38
N ILE A 104 -1.17 0.06 -6.04
CA ILE A 104 -0.22 -0.01 -7.16
C ILE A 104 -0.79 0.66 -8.39
N THR A 105 -2.02 0.32 -8.76
CA THR A 105 -2.68 0.95 -9.89
C THR A 105 -2.79 2.45 -9.70
N SER A 106 -3.13 2.92 -8.49
CA SER A 106 -3.15 4.35 -8.16
C SER A 106 -1.78 5.00 -8.34
N GLY A 107 -0.70 4.34 -7.91
CA GLY A 107 0.67 4.83 -8.07
C GLY A 107 1.12 4.88 -9.53
N LEU A 108 0.79 3.86 -10.33
CA LEU A 108 1.12 3.80 -11.75
C LEU A 108 0.32 4.82 -12.57
N LEU A 109 -0.98 4.97 -12.29
CA LEU A 109 -1.82 5.98 -12.92
C LEU A 109 -1.32 7.39 -12.57
N TYR A 110 -0.97 7.65 -11.31
CA TYR A 110 -0.37 8.92 -10.91
C TYR A 110 0.96 9.20 -11.63
N GLU A 111 1.82 8.20 -11.78
CA GLU A 111 3.08 8.33 -12.52
C GLU A 111 2.84 8.59 -14.01
N LEU A 112 1.90 7.89 -14.65
CA LEU A 112 1.48 8.17 -16.03
C LEU A 112 0.92 9.59 -16.21
N ASP A 113 0.03 10.03 -15.30
CA ASP A 113 -0.61 11.34 -15.41
C ASP A 113 0.37 12.49 -15.16
N THR A 114 1.36 12.29 -14.29
CA THR A 114 2.32 13.36 -13.91
C THR A 114 3.60 13.37 -14.72
N LYS A 115 4.07 12.20 -15.20
CA LYS A 115 5.36 12.04 -15.88
C LYS A 115 5.23 11.51 -17.30
N GLY A 116 4.04 11.14 -17.75
CA GLY A 116 3.78 10.63 -19.10
C GLY A 116 4.24 9.19 -19.35
N ALA A 117 5.05 8.60 -18.45
CA ALA A 117 5.60 7.26 -18.61
C ALA A 117 5.82 6.56 -17.26
N ILE A 118 5.74 5.23 -17.27
CA ILE A 118 6.04 4.40 -16.10
C ILE A 118 7.54 4.11 -16.07
N ARG A 119 8.19 4.44 -14.94
CA ARG A 119 9.59 4.08 -14.71
C ARG A 119 9.68 2.76 -13.96
N PHE A 120 9.73 1.66 -14.72
CA PHE A 120 9.79 0.29 -14.19
C PHE A 120 10.89 0.11 -13.13
N SER A 121 12.12 0.54 -13.42
CA SER A 121 13.23 0.41 -12.46
C SER A 121 12.90 1.07 -11.12
N ASP A 122 12.47 2.34 -11.12
CA ASP A 122 12.12 3.04 -9.89
C ASP A 122 10.93 2.37 -9.17
N PHE A 123 9.97 1.80 -9.91
CA PHE A 123 8.85 1.03 -9.35
C PHE A 123 9.33 -0.21 -8.59
N TYR A 124 10.15 -1.06 -9.22
CA TYR A 124 10.66 -2.28 -8.59
C TYR A 124 11.58 -1.97 -7.41
N PHE A 125 12.45 -0.96 -7.50
CA PHE A 125 13.29 -0.56 -6.37
C PHE A 125 12.46 -0.08 -5.17
N ARG A 126 11.40 0.72 -5.38
CA ARG A 126 10.49 1.11 -4.28
C ARG A 126 9.90 -0.10 -3.58
N ARG A 127 9.57 -1.15 -4.34
CA ARG A 127 8.98 -2.37 -3.79
C ARG A 127 10.02 -3.25 -3.09
N ALA A 128 11.20 -3.41 -3.68
CA ALA A 128 12.32 -4.14 -3.07
C ALA A 128 12.70 -3.55 -1.71
N PHE A 129 12.89 -2.23 -1.62
CA PHE A 129 13.18 -1.56 -0.33
C PHE A 129 12.02 -1.65 0.68
N ARG A 130 10.81 -1.98 0.23
CA ARG A 130 9.65 -2.15 1.10
C ARG A 130 9.52 -3.58 1.63
N LEU A 131 9.69 -4.59 0.77
CA LEU A 131 9.43 -5.99 1.08
C LEU A 131 10.66 -6.78 1.52
N ALA A 132 11.76 -6.66 0.76
CA ALA A 132 12.94 -7.50 0.95
C ALA A 132 13.50 -7.48 2.37
N PRO A 133 13.53 -6.34 3.12
CA PRO A 133 14.15 -6.34 4.44
C PRO A 133 13.48 -7.29 5.43
N ALA A 134 12.15 -7.33 5.49
CA ALA A 134 11.45 -8.23 6.40
C ALA A 134 11.54 -9.69 5.90
N LEU A 135 11.46 -9.91 4.58
CA LEU A 135 11.58 -11.24 3.98
C LEU A 135 12.93 -11.88 4.26
N LEU A 136 14.02 -11.14 4.09
CA LEU A 136 15.38 -11.63 4.30
C LEU A 136 15.67 -11.89 5.79
N LEU A 137 15.10 -11.07 6.70
CA LEU A 137 15.21 -11.32 8.15
C LEU A 137 14.41 -12.54 8.61
N TRP A 138 13.24 -12.74 8.04
CA TRP A 138 12.36 -13.85 8.39
C TRP A 138 12.85 -15.19 7.83
N LEU A 139 13.55 -15.19 6.69
CA LEU A 139 13.96 -16.41 5.99
C LEU A 139 14.75 -17.40 6.87
N PRO A 140 15.77 -16.99 7.66
CA PRO A 140 16.46 -17.90 8.58
C PRO A 140 15.54 -18.50 9.65
N LEU A 141 14.57 -17.72 10.16
CA LEU A 141 13.58 -18.22 11.12
C LEU A 141 12.73 -19.32 10.47
N ALA A 142 12.21 -19.08 9.27
CA ALA A 142 11.40 -20.06 8.53
C ALA A 142 12.17 -21.36 8.23
N VAL A 143 13.43 -21.24 7.79
CA VAL A 143 14.31 -22.39 7.57
C VAL A 143 14.51 -23.17 8.87
N THR A 144 14.83 -22.49 9.96
CA THR A 144 15.06 -23.12 11.26
C THR A 144 13.81 -23.86 11.74
N THR A 145 12.65 -23.21 11.69
CA THR A 145 11.37 -23.82 12.06
C THR A 145 11.06 -25.05 11.21
N ALA A 146 11.25 -24.98 9.89
CA ALA A 146 10.98 -26.09 8.99
C ALA A 146 11.94 -27.28 9.21
N VAL A 147 13.21 -27.01 9.51
CA VAL A 147 14.19 -28.05 9.86
C VAL A 147 13.80 -28.73 11.18
N LEU A 148 13.46 -27.95 12.21
CA LEU A 148 13.02 -28.49 13.51
C LEU A 148 11.71 -29.28 13.41
N ALA A 149 10.83 -28.89 12.49
CA ALA A 149 9.59 -29.62 12.18
C ALA A 149 9.81 -30.90 11.36
N GLY A 150 11.05 -31.19 10.93
CA GLY A 150 11.36 -32.40 10.15
C GLY A 150 10.93 -32.32 8.68
N ALA A 151 10.85 -31.13 8.09
CA ALA A 151 10.39 -30.96 6.70
C ALA A 151 11.38 -31.50 5.63
N GLY A 152 12.59 -31.91 6.02
CA GLY A 152 13.55 -32.59 5.15
C GLY A 152 13.89 -31.82 3.87
N SER A 153 13.81 -32.47 2.71
CA SER A 153 14.11 -31.87 1.42
C SER A 153 13.13 -30.76 1.00
N GLN A 154 11.95 -30.68 1.63
CA GLN A 154 10.97 -29.64 1.33
C GLN A 154 11.45 -28.25 1.80
N VAL A 155 12.37 -28.17 2.78
CA VAL A 155 12.91 -26.88 3.25
C VAL A 155 13.55 -26.10 2.10
N ILE A 156 14.41 -26.77 1.31
CA ILE A 156 15.11 -26.15 0.18
C ILE A 156 14.11 -25.74 -0.89
N ARG A 157 13.16 -26.63 -1.21
CA ARG A 157 12.11 -26.36 -2.20
C ARG A 157 11.26 -25.14 -1.79
N SER A 158 10.81 -25.07 -0.54
CA SER A 158 10.02 -23.94 -0.03
C SER A 158 10.83 -22.65 -0.03
N ALA A 159 12.10 -22.69 0.40
CA ALA A 159 12.98 -21.51 0.37
C ALA A 159 13.20 -20.98 -1.06
N ILE A 160 13.47 -21.86 -2.02
CA ILE A 160 13.59 -21.50 -3.45
C ILE A 160 12.26 -20.93 -3.95
N GLY A 161 11.14 -21.56 -3.63
CA GLY A 161 9.81 -21.10 -4.02
C GLY A 161 9.51 -19.70 -3.49
N THR A 162 9.85 -19.42 -2.23
CA THR A 162 9.67 -18.11 -1.62
C THR A 162 10.57 -17.04 -2.24
N VAL A 163 11.87 -17.30 -2.39
CA VAL A 163 12.82 -16.32 -2.95
C VAL A 163 12.53 -16.07 -4.43
N GLY A 164 12.12 -17.10 -5.16
CA GLY A 164 11.72 -17.01 -6.56
C GLY A 164 10.31 -16.47 -6.79
N TYR A 165 9.52 -16.21 -5.74
CA TYR A 165 8.11 -15.82 -5.84
C TYR A 165 7.26 -16.77 -6.71
N VAL A 166 7.45 -18.08 -6.49
CA VAL A 166 6.75 -19.19 -7.17
C VAL A 166 6.22 -20.25 -6.18
N SER A 167 6.15 -19.92 -4.89
CA SER A 167 5.68 -20.83 -3.86
C SER A 167 4.22 -21.27 -4.05
N ASP A 168 3.38 -20.46 -4.68
CA ASP A 168 2.03 -20.83 -5.12
C ASP A 168 1.99 -22.08 -5.99
N PHE A 169 2.86 -22.17 -7.01
CA PHE A 169 2.97 -23.35 -7.86
C PHE A 169 3.49 -24.57 -7.10
N PHE A 170 4.35 -24.37 -6.11
CA PHE A 170 4.85 -25.47 -5.28
C PHE A 170 3.77 -26.00 -4.33
N GLN A 171 2.88 -25.15 -3.83
CA GLN A 171 1.77 -25.57 -2.96
C GLN A 171 0.77 -26.49 -3.66
N VAL A 172 0.53 -26.30 -4.97
CA VAL A 172 -0.40 -27.14 -5.73
C VAL A 172 0.24 -28.40 -6.32
N ALA A 173 1.57 -28.50 -6.29
CA ALA A 173 2.27 -29.62 -6.88
C ALA A 173 2.15 -30.90 -6.02
N PRO A 174 2.09 -32.09 -6.64
CA PRO A 174 1.94 -33.35 -5.93
C PRO A 174 3.01 -33.55 -4.84
N GLY A 175 2.58 -34.06 -3.69
CA GLY A 175 3.47 -34.30 -2.55
C GLY A 175 3.94 -33.04 -1.82
N SER A 176 3.32 -31.88 -2.07
CA SER A 176 3.51 -30.71 -1.20
C SER A 176 2.96 -30.98 0.20
N ILE A 177 3.69 -30.52 1.21
CA ILE A 177 3.30 -30.59 2.61
C ILE A 177 3.33 -29.19 3.20
N ALA A 178 2.53 -28.97 4.26
CA ALA A 178 2.55 -27.74 5.01
C ALA A 178 3.95 -27.51 5.62
N THR A 179 4.49 -26.31 5.45
CA THR A 179 5.79 -25.90 5.99
C THR A 179 5.71 -24.53 6.68
N ALA A 180 6.83 -24.12 7.28
CA ALA A 180 6.98 -22.79 7.88
C ALA A 180 6.91 -21.62 6.86
N PHE A 181 6.75 -21.93 5.57
CA PHE A 181 6.69 -21.00 4.45
C PHE A 181 5.28 -20.85 3.85
N ASP A 182 4.27 -21.52 4.40
CA ASP A 182 2.93 -21.66 3.82
C ASP A 182 2.16 -20.36 3.58
N GLN A 183 2.61 -19.23 4.12
CA GLN A 183 2.04 -17.91 3.87
C GLN A 183 2.62 -17.26 2.59
N THR A 184 3.72 -17.77 2.04
CA THR A 184 4.48 -17.08 0.98
C THR A 184 3.86 -17.21 -0.41
N TRP A 185 2.93 -18.15 -0.65
CA TRP A 185 2.18 -18.22 -1.92
C TRP A 185 1.44 -16.92 -2.23
N SER A 186 0.88 -16.23 -1.22
CA SER A 186 0.16 -14.98 -1.46
C SER A 186 1.11 -13.85 -1.85
N LEU A 187 2.33 -13.85 -1.30
CA LEU A 187 3.40 -12.94 -1.71
C LEU A 187 3.85 -13.23 -3.15
N ALA A 188 3.91 -14.51 -3.54
CA ALA A 188 4.20 -14.92 -4.91
C ALA A 188 3.15 -14.41 -5.89
N VAL A 189 1.86 -14.66 -5.63
CA VAL A 189 0.74 -14.11 -6.42
C VAL A 189 0.83 -12.58 -6.53
N GLU A 190 1.10 -11.90 -5.41
CA GLU A 190 1.24 -10.46 -5.37
C GLU A 190 2.42 -9.96 -6.23
N GLU A 191 3.59 -10.59 -6.16
CA GLU A 191 4.77 -10.20 -6.96
C GLU A 191 4.59 -10.50 -8.45
N GLN A 192 3.95 -11.62 -8.81
CA GLN A 192 3.58 -11.93 -10.19
C GLN A 192 2.64 -10.87 -10.77
N PHE A 193 1.68 -10.39 -9.98
CA PHE A 193 0.85 -9.25 -10.35
C PHE A 193 1.68 -7.97 -10.55
N TYR A 194 2.75 -7.75 -9.79
CA TYR A 194 3.63 -6.58 -9.94
C TYR A 194 4.48 -6.62 -11.19
N LEU A 195 4.76 -7.82 -11.68
CA LEU A 195 5.42 -8.01 -12.95
C LEU A 195 4.46 -7.76 -14.12
N ALA A 196 3.29 -8.41 -14.08
CA ALA A 196 2.34 -8.42 -15.20
C ALA A 196 1.57 -7.09 -15.36
N TRP A 197 1.08 -6.51 -14.26
CA TRP A 197 0.14 -5.38 -14.33
C TRP A 197 0.74 -4.10 -14.93
N PRO A 198 1.95 -3.64 -14.57
CA PRO A 198 2.54 -2.47 -15.20
C PRO A 198 2.70 -2.62 -16.73
N MET A 199 3.06 -3.81 -17.20
CA MET A 199 3.19 -4.10 -18.64
C MET A 199 1.84 -4.05 -19.34
N LEU A 200 0.82 -4.68 -18.76
CA LEU A 200 -0.55 -4.63 -19.29
C LEU A 200 -1.08 -3.20 -19.35
N LEU A 201 -0.84 -2.41 -18.30
CA LEU A 201 -1.26 -1.02 -18.24
C LEU A 201 -0.59 -0.16 -19.32
N VAL A 202 0.71 -0.33 -19.55
CA VAL A 202 1.42 0.33 -20.65
C VAL A 202 0.86 -0.10 -22.00
N GLY A 203 0.64 -1.40 -22.21
CA GLY A 203 0.05 -1.93 -23.44
C GLY A 203 -1.30 -1.29 -23.75
N VAL A 204 -2.21 -1.22 -22.76
CA VAL A 204 -3.52 -0.56 -22.95
C VAL A 204 -3.35 0.93 -23.23
N TYR A 205 -2.44 1.62 -22.54
CA TYR A 205 -2.21 3.06 -22.79
C TYR A 205 -1.60 3.34 -24.16
N ALA A 206 -0.76 2.44 -24.68
CA ALA A 206 -0.12 2.56 -25.98
C ALA A 206 -1.07 2.21 -27.14
N LEU A 207 -1.91 1.18 -26.98
CA LEU A 207 -2.73 0.61 -28.06
C LEU A 207 -4.13 1.20 -28.15
N THR A 208 -4.57 2.04 -27.20
CA THR A 208 -5.97 2.48 -27.12
C THR A 208 -6.12 3.98 -26.88
N VAL A 209 -7.20 4.53 -27.44
CA VAL A 209 -7.56 5.94 -27.25
C VAL A 209 -8.06 6.20 -25.83
N ARG A 210 -7.82 7.42 -25.33
CA ARG A 210 -8.08 7.80 -23.92
C ARG A 210 -9.51 7.48 -23.44
N ARG A 211 -10.52 7.59 -24.33
CA ARG A 211 -11.94 7.32 -24.01
C ARG A 211 -12.24 5.82 -23.79
N GLU A 212 -11.41 4.94 -24.32
CA GLU A 212 -11.64 3.48 -24.30
C GLU A 212 -10.86 2.75 -23.21
N ARG A 213 -9.70 3.29 -22.81
CA ARG A 213 -8.81 2.72 -21.76
C ARG A 213 -9.57 2.16 -20.55
N GLY A 214 -10.47 2.95 -19.97
CA GLY A 214 -11.22 2.52 -18.79
C GLY A 214 -12.17 1.35 -19.05
N ARG A 215 -12.86 1.34 -20.19
CA ARG A 215 -13.77 0.25 -20.58
C ARG A 215 -13.00 -1.02 -20.90
N ILE A 216 -11.87 -0.88 -21.60
CA ILE A 216 -10.99 -2.00 -21.96
C ILE A 216 -10.35 -2.61 -20.71
N LEU A 217 -9.82 -1.79 -19.79
CA LEU A 217 -9.25 -2.31 -18.52
C LEU A 217 -10.30 -3.04 -17.69
N VAL A 218 -11.50 -2.47 -17.51
CA VAL A 218 -12.58 -3.14 -16.79
C VAL A 218 -12.98 -4.42 -17.52
N GLY A 219 -13.13 -4.38 -18.84
CA GLY A 219 -13.48 -5.55 -19.65
C GLY A 219 -12.46 -6.68 -19.55
N LEU A 220 -11.16 -6.38 -19.65
CA LEU A 220 -10.08 -7.36 -19.51
C LEU A 220 -10.04 -7.97 -18.11
N LEU A 221 -10.25 -7.15 -17.08
CA LEU A 221 -10.28 -7.60 -15.69
C LEU A 221 -11.48 -8.52 -15.41
N VAL A 222 -12.68 -8.14 -15.89
CA VAL A 222 -13.90 -8.95 -15.75
C VAL A 222 -13.79 -10.23 -16.57
N ALA A 223 -13.35 -10.16 -17.82
CA ALA A 223 -13.17 -11.34 -18.67
C ALA A 223 -12.12 -12.29 -18.09
N GLY A 224 -10.99 -11.76 -17.60
CA GLY A 224 -9.96 -12.54 -16.94
C GLY A 224 -10.47 -13.23 -15.68
N ALA A 225 -11.23 -12.53 -14.83
CA ALA A 225 -11.83 -13.11 -13.64
C ALA A 225 -12.83 -14.24 -14.00
N VAL A 226 -13.74 -14.00 -14.96
CA VAL A 226 -14.75 -14.98 -15.37
C VAL A 226 -14.14 -16.22 -16.01
N ALA A 227 -13.25 -16.04 -16.99
CA ALA A 227 -12.62 -17.15 -17.70
C ALA A 227 -11.83 -18.05 -16.74
N THR A 228 -11.14 -17.43 -15.80
CA THR A 228 -10.27 -18.13 -14.87
C THR A 228 -11.05 -18.87 -13.77
N GLN A 229 -12.16 -18.29 -13.31
CA GLN A 229 -13.06 -18.96 -12.38
C GLN A 229 -13.72 -20.19 -13.05
N ALA A 230 -14.11 -20.07 -14.32
CA ALA A 230 -14.67 -21.20 -15.05
C ALA A 230 -13.68 -22.39 -15.12
N ILE A 231 -12.39 -22.11 -15.31
CA ILE A 231 -11.32 -23.12 -15.38
C ILE A 231 -11.03 -23.75 -14.01
N THR A 232 -11.04 -22.95 -12.94
CA THR A 232 -10.50 -23.38 -11.64
C THR A 232 -11.58 -23.90 -10.68
N SER A 233 -12.87 -23.70 -11.00
CA SER A 233 -14.03 -24.07 -10.16
C SER A 233 -14.10 -25.52 -9.68
N SER A 234 -13.39 -26.46 -10.32
CA SER A 234 -13.35 -27.88 -9.95
C SER A 234 -12.21 -28.26 -8.99
N ALA A 235 -11.23 -27.40 -8.73
CA ALA A 235 -10.04 -27.71 -7.93
C ALA A 235 -9.84 -26.73 -6.77
N VAL A 236 -10.35 -27.08 -5.58
CA VAL A 236 -10.32 -26.23 -4.37
C VAL A 236 -8.91 -25.75 -4.00
N THR A 237 -7.92 -26.66 -4.03
CA THR A 237 -6.52 -26.31 -3.72
C THR A 237 -5.94 -25.32 -4.73
N ALA A 238 -6.21 -25.51 -6.02
CA ALA A 238 -5.76 -24.59 -7.06
C ALA A 238 -6.42 -23.22 -6.93
N ASN A 239 -7.73 -23.17 -6.65
CA ASN A 239 -8.46 -21.93 -6.37
C ASN A 239 -7.89 -21.15 -5.19
N TYR A 240 -7.36 -21.85 -4.19
CA TYR A 240 -6.85 -21.22 -2.98
C TYR A 240 -5.43 -20.67 -3.14
N PHE A 241 -4.56 -21.35 -3.90
CA PHE A 241 -3.14 -21.00 -3.97
C PHE A 241 -2.74 -20.25 -5.24
N LEU A 242 -3.39 -20.51 -6.38
CA LEU A 242 -2.95 -19.95 -7.65
C LEU A 242 -3.50 -18.53 -7.86
N PRO A 243 -2.77 -17.68 -8.62
CA PRO A 243 -3.23 -16.33 -8.96
C PRO A 243 -4.62 -16.31 -9.57
N THR A 244 -4.98 -17.40 -10.24
CA THR A 244 -6.24 -17.62 -10.93
C THR A 244 -7.46 -17.45 -10.02
N GLY A 245 -7.38 -17.94 -8.79
CA GLY A 245 -8.47 -17.81 -7.81
C GLY A 245 -8.68 -16.38 -7.30
N HIS A 246 -7.69 -15.51 -7.47
CA HIS A 246 -7.66 -14.17 -6.87
C HIS A 246 -7.73 -13.02 -7.89
N ILE A 247 -7.94 -13.34 -9.18
CA ILE A 247 -8.04 -12.32 -10.23
C ILE A 247 -9.20 -11.35 -9.96
N ALA A 248 -10.33 -11.83 -9.41
CA ALA A 248 -11.47 -10.98 -9.06
C ALA A 248 -11.09 -9.90 -8.02
N ALA A 249 -10.36 -10.28 -6.97
CA ALA A 249 -9.86 -9.37 -5.94
C ALA A 249 -8.89 -8.34 -6.52
N LEU A 250 -7.91 -8.79 -7.30
CA LEU A 250 -6.93 -7.91 -7.97
C LEU A 250 -7.64 -6.95 -8.94
N ALA A 251 -8.59 -7.46 -9.72
CA ALA A 251 -9.42 -6.68 -10.63
C ALA A 251 -10.21 -5.59 -9.90
N ALA A 252 -10.89 -5.94 -8.81
CA ALA A 252 -11.67 -5.02 -8.00
C ALA A 252 -10.82 -3.85 -7.51
N GLY A 253 -9.60 -4.13 -7.04
CA GLY A 253 -8.62 -3.10 -6.64
C GLY A 253 -8.18 -2.19 -7.79
N CYS A 254 -7.86 -2.75 -8.95
CA CYS A 254 -7.50 -1.99 -10.15
C CYS A 254 -8.63 -1.06 -10.63
N VAL A 255 -9.87 -1.58 -10.66
CA VAL A 255 -11.06 -0.79 -11.02
C VAL A 255 -11.29 0.33 -10.01
N ALA A 256 -11.20 0.03 -8.71
CA ALA A 256 -11.33 1.03 -7.66
C ALA A 256 -10.30 2.16 -7.81
N ALA A 257 -9.06 1.86 -8.17
CA ALA A 257 -8.02 2.85 -8.44
C ALA A 257 -8.34 3.72 -9.66
N GLY A 258 -8.81 3.10 -10.76
CA GLY A 258 -9.23 3.83 -11.96
C GLY A 258 -10.40 4.78 -11.71
N VAL A 259 -11.35 4.38 -10.85
CA VAL A 259 -12.46 5.23 -10.40
C VAL A 259 -11.94 6.36 -9.50
N ALA A 260 -11.05 6.05 -8.54
CA ALA A 260 -10.47 7.04 -7.62
C ALA A 260 -9.55 8.05 -8.31
N ALA A 261 -8.96 7.70 -9.46
CA ALA A 261 -8.13 8.60 -10.27
C ALA A 261 -8.95 9.70 -10.95
N ARG A 262 -10.28 9.55 -11.04
CA ARG A 262 -11.19 10.57 -11.56
C ARG A 262 -11.66 11.48 -10.42
N PRO A 263 -12.02 12.74 -10.70
CA PRO A 263 -12.62 13.60 -9.68
C PRO A 263 -13.89 12.92 -9.13
N MET A 264 -13.84 12.54 -7.85
CA MET A 264 -14.97 11.87 -7.19
C MET A 264 -16.17 12.82 -7.15
N ALA A 265 -17.34 12.30 -7.53
CA ALA A 265 -18.55 13.10 -7.57
C ALA A 265 -18.93 13.57 -6.14
N PRO A 266 -19.41 14.82 -5.96
CA PRO A 266 -19.67 15.39 -4.63
C PRO A 266 -20.66 14.58 -3.77
N TRP A 267 -21.62 13.89 -4.39
CA TRP A 267 -22.63 13.08 -3.69
C TRP A 267 -22.07 11.86 -2.96
N LEU A 268 -20.89 11.36 -3.37
CA LEU A 268 -20.14 10.34 -2.63
C LEU A 268 -19.58 10.87 -1.31
N ARG A 269 -19.56 12.20 -1.10
CA ARG A 269 -18.92 12.86 0.05
C ARG A 269 -19.90 13.25 1.15
N THR A 270 -21.21 13.26 0.89
CA THR A 270 -22.17 13.97 1.75
C THR A 270 -23.40 13.17 2.18
N THR A 271 -23.54 11.90 1.77
CA THR A 271 -24.77 11.15 2.02
C THR A 271 -24.70 10.30 3.30
N SER A 272 -25.80 10.30 4.08
CA SER A 272 -26.01 9.38 5.22
C SER A 272 -25.88 7.91 4.82
N ALA A 273 -26.13 7.60 3.54
CA ALA A 273 -25.87 6.30 2.92
C ALA A 273 -24.43 5.81 3.14
N SER A 274 -23.44 6.72 3.21
CA SER A 274 -22.03 6.40 3.48
C SER A 274 -21.80 5.80 4.88
N LYS A 275 -22.62 6.15 5.88
CA LYS A 275 -22.47 5.58 7.22
C LYS A 275 -22.87 4.10 7.26
N TRP A 276 -23.98 3.76 6.60
CA TRP A 276 -24.52 2.41 6.57
C TRP A 276 -23.74 1.48 5.65
N SER A 277 -23.22 1.97 4.52
CA SER A 277 -22.41 1.15 3.62
C SER A 277 -21.08 0.69 4.21
N ALA A 278 -20.42 1.52 5.03
CA ALA A 278 -19.20 1.10 5.73
C ALA A 278 -19.49 0.00 6.76
N SER A 279 -20.55 0.16 7.55
CA SER A 279 -20.99 -0.86 8.52
C SER A 279 -21.45 -2.13 7.82
N ALA A 280 -22.17 -2.03 6.69
CA ALA A 280 -22.57 -3.17 5.88
C ALA A 280 -21.36 -3.91 5.30
N ALA A 281 -20.34 -3.19 4.81
CA ALA A 281 -19.11 -3.81 4.33
C ALA A 281 -18.38 -4.60 5.43
N VAL A 282 -18.22 -4.01 6.63
CA VAL A 282 -17.67 -4.74 7.79
C VAL A 282 -18.56 -5.91 8.20
N GLY A 283 -19.88 -5.73 8.18
CA GLY A 283 -20.86 -6.77 8.46
C GLY A 283 -20.73 -7.96 7.51
N ILE A 284 -20.58 -7.72 6.21
CA ILE A 284 -20.34 -8.74 5.18
C ILE A 284 -19.04 -9.50 5.47
N CYS A 285 -17.95 -8.79 5.73
CA CYS A 285 -16.67 -9.41 6.09
C CYS A 285 -16.80 -10.26 7.38
N GLY A 286 -17.49 -9.76 8.39
CA GLY A 286 -17.71 -10.44 9.66
C GLY A 286 -18.57 -11.71 9.51
N VAL A 287 -19.69 -11.60 8.80
CA VAL A 287 -20.59 -12.74 8.51
C VAL A 287 -19.84 -13.84 7.77
N TYR A 288 -19.07 -13.50 6.73
CA TYR A 288 -18.28 -14.50 6.02
C TYR A 288 -17.24 -15.16 6.93
N THR A 289 -16.51 -14.35 7.71
CA THR A 289 -15.48 -14.84 8.61
C THR A 289 -16.02 -15.88 9.58
N LEU A 290 -17.24 -15.67 10.10
CA LEU A 290 -17.88 -16.54 11.10
C LEU A 290 -18.55 -17.77 10.48
N LEU A 291 -19.16 -17.64 9.29
CA LEU A 291 -19.99 -18.70 8.72
C LEU A 291 -19.28 -19.57 7.69
N ALA A 292 -18.18 -19.09 7.09
CA ALA A 292 -17.45 -19.71 5.98
C ALA A 292 -18.36 -20.47 4.98
N PRO A 293 -19.45 -19.86 4.47
CA PRO A 293 -20.46 -20.65 3.79
C PRO A 293 -19.96 -21.10 2.41
N SER A 294 -20.22 -22.35 2.07
CA SER A 294 -20.23 -22.79 0.67
C SER A 294 -21.49 -22.24 -0.01
N PRO A 295 -21.42 -21.59 -1.19
CA PRO A 295 -20.33 -21.65 -2.17
C PRO A 295 -19.31 -20.49 -2.07
N PHE A 296 -18.03 -20.85 -2.15
CA PHE A 296 -16.85 -19.97 -2.06
C PHE A 296 -16.94 -18.70 -2.94
N LEU A 297 -17.50 -18.81 -4.15
CA LEU A 297 -17.47 -17.73 -5.16
C LEU A 297 -18.29 -16.48 -4.80
N VAL A 298 -19.55 -16.66 -4.39
CA VAL A 298 -20.43 -15.52 -4.10
C VAL A 298 -19.85 -14.70 -2.97
N TRP A 299 -19.31 -15.38 -1.97
CA TRP A 299 -18.73 -14.73 -0.81
C TRP A 299 -17.39 -14.05 -1.09
N ALA A 300 -16.52 -14.65 -1.91
CA ALA A 300 -15.29 -14.00 -2.34
C ALA A 300 -15.59 -12.66 -3.04
N LEU A 301 -16.56 -12.65 -3.96
CA LEU A 301 -16.98 -11.41 -4.63
C LEU A 301 -17.58 -10.38 -3.66
N LEU A 302 -18.39 -10.82 -2.69
CA LEU A 302 -18.94 -9.92 -1.66
C LEU A 302 -17.83 -9.26 -0.82
N ILE A 303 -16.75 -9.99 -0.52
CA ILE A 303 -15.59 -9.47 0.21
C ILE A 303 -14.80 -8.49 -0.65
N ASP A 304 -14.63 -8.77 -1.95
CA ASP A 304 -13.98 -7.86 -2.88
C ASP A 304 -14.74 -6.53 -2.96
N VAL A 305 -16.07 -6.60 -3.10
CA VAL A 305 -16.95 -5.42 -3.11
C VAL A 305 -16.89 -4.69 -1.78
N ALA A 306 -16.97 -5.40 -0.65
CA ALA A 306 -16.85 -4.79 0.69
C ALA A 306 -15.50 -4.08 0.88
N SER A 307 -14.41 -4.68 0.39
CA SER A 307 -13.06 -4.10 0.43
C SER A 307 -12.98 -2.82 -0.39
N VAL A 308 -13.52 -2.81 -1.61
CA VAL A 308 -13.60 -1.60 -2.46
C VAL A 308 -14.43 -0.51 -1.79
N LEU A 309 -15.57 -0.85 -1.17
CA LEU A 309 -16.37 0.10 -0.42
C LEU A 309 -15.58 0.70 0.74
N LEU A 310 -14.88 -0.12 1.54
CA LEU A 310 -14.05 0.37 2.64
C LEU A 310 -12.93 1.30 2.15
N ILE A 311 -12.28 0.96 1.03
CA ILE A 311 -11.27 1.83 0.39
C ILE A 311 -11.88 3.20 0.06
N PHE A 312 -13.03 3.25 -0.62
CA PHE A 312 -13.66 4.53 -0.94
C PHE A 312 -14.07 5.32 0.29
N HIS A 313 -14.58 4.67 1.34
CA HIS A 313 -14.91 5.34 2.59
C HIS A 313 -13.68 5.94 3.29
N ALA A 314 -12.55 5.22 3.24
CA ALA A 314 -11.27 5.69 3.75
C ALA A 314 -10.71 6.88 2.95
N LEU A 315 -10.90 6.89 1.61
CA LEU A 315 -10.45 7.99 0.75
C LEU A 315 -11.31 9.26 0.90
N VAL A 316 -12.63 9.10 1.02
CA VAL A 316 -13.56 10.22 1.19
C VAL A 316 -13.42 10.85 2.58
N GLY A 317 -12.98 10.07 3.57
CA GLY A 317 -12.94 10.49 4.97
C GLY A 317 -14.34 10.54 5.59
N SER A 318 -15.17 9.53 5.32
CA SER A 318 -16.53 9.47 5.85
C SER A 318 -16.54 9.59 7.38
N HIS A 319 -17.51 10.33 7.95
CA HIS A 319 -17.71 10.44 9.40
C HIS A 319 -18.42 9.21 9.99
N SER A 320 -18.13 8.00 9.48
CA SER A 320 -18.69 6.75 10.01
C SER A 320 -17.84 6.25 11.18
N TYR A 321 -18.49 5.62 12.17
CA TYR A 321 -17.78 5.01 13.30
C TYR A 321 -16.74 3.99 12.85
N VAL A 322 -17.03 3.23 11.78
CA VAL A 322 -16.08 2.30 11.17
C VAL A 322 -14.79 3.01 10.77
N ILE A 323 -14.86 4.11 10.01
CA ILE A 323 -13.66 4.85 9.60
C ILE A 323 -12.92 5.47 10.80
N VAL A 324 -13.64 5.93 11.83
CA VAL A 324 -13.02 6.43 13.07
C VAL A 324 -12.18 5.33 13.75
N VAL A 325 -12.73 4.12 13.86
CA VAL A 325 -12.03 2.96 14.43
C VAL A 325 -10.83 2.56 13.56
N LEU A 326 -11.00 2.48 12.24
CA LEU A 326 -9.92 2.16 11.30
C LEU A 326 -8.79 3.19 11.33
N CYS A 327 -9.11 4.45 11.60
CA CYS A 327 -8.14 5.54 11.74
C CYS A 327 -7.54 5.65 13.16
N SER A 328 -7.99 4.83 14.12
CA SER A 328 -7.47 4.86 15.48
C SER A 328 -5.96 4.51 15.53
N ARG A 329 -5.26 5.04 16.53
CA ARG A 329 -3.80 4.86 16.66
C ARG A 329 -3.38 3.39 16.73
N VAL A 330 -4.14 2.58 17.47
CA VAL A 330 -3.84 1.15 17.66
C VAL A 330 -4.05 0.38 16.37
N VAL A 331 -5.21 0.55 15.73
CA VAL A 331 -5.53 -0.18 14.49
C VAL A 331 -4.53 0.21 13.38
N ARG A 332 -4.18 1.49 13.25
CA ARG A 332 -3.13 1.93 12.32
C ARG A 332 -1.76 1.34 12.64
N TRP A 333 -1.40 1.24 13.93
CA TRP A 333 -0.12 0.67 14.33
C TRP A 333 0.00 -0.79 13.87
N ILE A 334 -1.07 -1.57 14.02
CA ILE A 334 -1.16 -2.95 13.50
C ILE A 334 -1.06 -2.94 11.97
N GLY A 335 -1.84 -2.07 11.30
CA GLY A 335 -1.89 -1.96 9.84
C GLY A 335 -0.54 -1.68 9.18
N GLN A 336 0.26 -0.81 9.80
CA GLN A 336 1.62 -0.46 9.34
C GLN A 336 2.59 -1.65 9.43
N ARG A 337 2.35 -2.56 10.36
CA ARG A 337 3.13 -3.78 10.61
C ARG A 337 2.51 -5.02 10.02
N SER A 338 1.38 -4.90 9.32
CA SER A 338 0.61 -6.05 8.84
C SER A 338 1.44 -7.00 7.98
N TYR A 339 2.42 -6.47 7.23
CA TYR A 339 3.34 -7.28 6.43
C TYR A 339 4.26 -8.15 7.31
N GLY A 340 4.89 -7.57 8.33
CA GLY A 340 5.70 -8.33 9.29
C GLY A 340 4.84 -9.31 10.09
N ILE A 341 3.67 -8.89 10.58
CA ILE A 341 2.76 -9.77 11.32
C ILE A 341 2.34 -10.98 10.46
N TYR A 342 1.99 -10.76 9.18
CA TYR A 342 1.67 -11.82 8.24
C TYR A 342 2.83 -12.80 8.06
N LEU A 343 4.03 -12.26 7.92
CA LEU A 343 5.21 -13.04 7.61
C LEU A 343 5.70 -13.85 8.83
N TYR A 344 5.92 -13.20 9.97
CA TYR A 344 6.38 -13.87 11.18
C TYR A 344 5.30 -14.74 11.82
N GLY A 345 4.03 -14.31 11.74
CA GLY A 345 2.95 -14.88 12.53
C GLY A 345 2.73 -16.37 12.29
N LEU A 346 2.54 -16.79 11.04
CA LEU A 346 2.29 -18.21 10.75
C LEU A 346 3.49 -19.10 11.13
N THR A 347 4.70 -18.64 10.84
CA THR A 347 5.93 -19.34 11.22
C THR A 347 6.06 -19.47 12.74
N LEU A 348 5.77 -18.42 13.49
CA LEU A 348 5.85 -18.43 14.96
C LEU A 348 4.80 -19.35 15.58
N ILE A 349 3.58 -19.37 15.05
CA ILE A 349 2.53 -20.33 15.46
C ILE A 349 3.01 -21.78 15.30
N GLN A 350 3.82 -22.08 14.28
CA GLN A 350 4.43 -23.39 14.11
C GLN A 350 5.68 -23.60 15.00
N THR A 351 6.39 -22.52 15.34
CA THR A 351 7.66 -22.57 16.09
C THR A 351 7.43 -22.77 17.58
N VAL A 352 6.50 -22.03 18.19
CA VAL A 352 6.30 -22.04 19.64
C VAL A 352 5.95 -23.44 20.18
N PRO A 353 5.05 -24.23 19.56
CA PRO A 353 4.76 -25.59 20.02
C PRO A 353 5.94 -26.57 19.91
N LEU A 354 6.90 -26.31 19.02
CA LEU A 354 8.12 -27.14 18.89
C LEU A 354 9.07 -26.90 20.07
N LEU A 355 9.11 -25.67 20.58
CA LEU A 355 10.02 -25.25 21.66
C LEU A 355 9.40 -25.44 23.05
N VAL A 356 8.09 -25.22 23.18
CA VAL A 356 7.38 -25.26 24.46
C VAL A 356 6.28 -26.31 24.40
N ARG A 357 6.51 -27.45 25.06
CA ARG A 357 5.56 -28.56 25.12
C ARG A 357 4.68 -28.48 26.37
N GLY A 358 3.45 -28.99 26.26
CA GLY A 358 2.55 -29.18 27.41
C GLY A 358 1.79 -27.94 27.89
N ILE A 359 1.85 -26.82 27.17
CA ILE A 359 1.05 -25.63 27.49
C ILE A 359 -0.36 -25.70 26.88
N PRO A 360 -1.40 -25.19 27.56
CA PRO A 360 -2.74 -25.11 27.00
C PRO A 360 -2.79 -24.25 25.73
N LEU A 361 -3.60 -24.64 24.75
CA LEU A 361 -3.68 -23.97 23.43
C LEU A 361 -3.95 -22.47 23.52
N HIS A 362 -4.83 -22.04 24.45
CA HIS A 362 -5.13 -20.61 24.62
C HIS A 362 -3.92 -19.82 25.14
N VAL A 363 -3.11 -20.40 26.02
CA VAL A 363 -1.86 -19.79 26.50
C VAL A 363 -0.84 -19.69 25.37
N ALA A 364 -0.69 -20.77 24.59
CA ALA A 364 0.18 -20.76 23.40
C ALA A 364 -0.25 -19.65 22.42
N ALA A 365 -1.54 -19.52 22.13
CA ALA A 365 -2.05 -18.48 21.24
C ALA A 365 -1.77 -17.04 21.75
N PHE A 366 -1.89 -16.79 23.06
CA PHE A 366 -1.53 -15.48 23.63
C PHE A 366 -0.03 -15.20 23.51
N ILE A 367 0.81 -16.21 23.74
CA ILE A 367 2.26 -16.11 23.54
C ILE A 367 2.57 -15.83 22.08
N ASP A 368 1.97 -16.58 21.14
CA ASP A 368 2.16 -16.40 19.69
C ASP A 368 1.80 -14.98 19.25
N ILE A 369 0.67 -14.44 19.71
CA ILE A 369 0.28 -13.05 19.43
C ILE A 369 1.33 -12.09 19.97
N ALA A 370 1.71 -12.23 21.25
CA ALA A 370 2.65 -11.32 21.88
C ALA A 370 4.02 -11.34 21.20
N VAL A 371 4.56 -12.53 20.93
CA VAL A 371 5.86 -12.72 20.26
C VAL A 371 5.79 -12.22 18.82
N THR A 372 4.71 -12.51 18.07
CA THR A 372 4.55 -12.02 16.70
C THR A 372 4.52 -10.49 16.65
N LEU A 373 3.73 -9.85 17.51
CA LEU A 373 3.64 -8.40 17.56
C LEU A 373 4.98 -7.76 17.97
N LEU A 374 5.68 -8.38 18.92
CA LEU A 374 7.00 -7.92 19.35
C LEU A 374 8.02 -8.04 18.22
N VAL A 375 8.17 -9.22 17.61
CA VAL A 375 9.12 -9.47 16.51
C VAL A 375 8.79 -8.57 15.30
N ALA A 376 7.51 -8.40 14.97
CA ALA A 376 7.09 -7.50 13.90
C ALA A 376 7.41 -6.03 14.22
N GLU A 377 7.23 -5.55 15.46
CA GLU A 377 7.65 -4.20 15.86
C GLU A 377 9.17 -4.02 15.77
N VAL A 378 9.94 -4.99 16.29
CA VAL A 378 11.40 -5.01 16.28
C VAL A 378 11.91 -4.91 14.84
N SER A 379 11.47 -5.83 13.98
CA SER A 379 11.78 -5.85 12.54
C SER A 379 11.42 -4.52 11.87
N PHE A 380 10.20 -4.04 12.11
CA PHE A 380 9.70 -2.84 11.47
C PHE A 380 10.48 -1.59 11.86
N ARG A 381 10.76 -1.41 13.16
CA ARG A 381 11.37 -0.20 13.70
C ARG A 381 12.84 -0.11 13.37
N TRP A 382 13.58 -1.21 13.50
CA TRP A 382 15.04 -1.19 13.42
C TRP A 382 15.61 -1.64 12.08
N VAL A 383 14.84 -2.33 11.23
CA VAL A 383 15.35 -2.77 9.92
C VAL A 383 14.50 -2.25 8.77
N GLU A 384 13.19 -2.51 8.75
CA GLU A 384 12.36 -2.14 7.61
C GLU A 384 12.26 -0.62 7.44
N ARG A 385 12.01 0.14 8.52
CA ARG A 385 11.82 1.60 8.44
C ARG A 385 13.11 2.33 8.02
N PRO A 386 14.31 2.01 8.56
CA PRO A 386 15.56 2.57 8.07
C PRO A 386 15.82 2.25 6.60
N VAL A 387 15.70 0.99 6.18
CA VAL A 387 15.94 0.59 4.77
C VAL A 387 14.95 1.29 3.82
N ARG A 388 13.67 1.38 4.20
CA ARG A 388 12.67 2.12 3.42
C ARG A 388 12.98 3.61 3.30
N ARG A 389 13.56 4.22 4.33
CA ARG A 389 13.98 5.64 4.32
C ARG A 389 15.18 5.83 3.39
N ALA A 390 16.20 4.99 3.53
CA ALA A 390 17.39 4.99 2.67
C ALA A 390 17.03 4.79 1.19
N GLY A 391 16.17 3.82 0.89
CA GLY A 391 15.70 3.57 -0.48
C GLY A 391 14.95 4.75 -1.11
N ARG A 392 14.12 5.46 -0.32
CA ARG A 392 13.46 6.70 -0.80
C ARG A 392 14.45 7.82 -1.08
N HIS A 393 15.49 7.96 -0.26
CA HIS A 393 16.55 8.95 -0.49
C HIS A 393 17.31 8.64 -1.78
N TRP A 394 17.79 7.40 -1.91
CA TRP A 394 18.52 6.92 -3.08
C TRP A 394 17.75 7.13 -4.39
N LEU A 395 16.44 6.83 -4.41
CA LEU A 395 15.60 7.05 -5.60
C LEU A 395 15.43 8.53 -5.95
N ARG A 396 15.38 9.43 -4.95
CA ARG A 396 15.28 10.88 -5.18
C ARG A 396 16.57 11.40 -5.81
N GLU A 397 17.73 10.97 -5.29
CA GLU A 397 19.04 11.35 -5.83
C GLU A 397 19.23 10.84 -7.25
N ARG A 398 18.89 9.57 -7.50
CA ARG A 398 18.92 8.99 -8.84
C ARG A 398 18.04 9.76 -9.83
N GLY A 399 16.87 10.21 -9.38
CA GLY A 399 15.97 11.05 -10.17
C GLY A 399 16.57 12.43 -10.49
N ARG A 400 17.24 13.06 -9.52
CA ARG A 400 17.91 14.36 -9.69
C ARG A 400 19.08 14.27 -10.68
N ARG A 401 19.94 13.27 -10.54
CA ARG A 401 21.09 13.06 -11.45
C ARG A 401 20.64 12.93 -12.91
N ARG A 402 19.64 12.09 -13.15
CA ARG A 402 19.05 11.92 -14.50
C ARG A 402 18.48 13.22 -15.09
N HIS A 403 17.90 14.09 -14.26
CA HIS A 403 17.39 15.38 -14.74
C HIS A 403 18.51 16.36 -15.04
N ALA A 404 19.61 16.32 -14.28
CA ALA A 404 20.80 17.10 -14.57
C ALA A 404 21.45 16.65 -15.90
N ASP A 405 21.56 15.33 -16.12
CA ASP A 405 22.15 14.78 -17.35
C ASP A 405 21.28 15.03 -18.61
N ALA A 406 19.97 15.23 -18.44
CA ALA A 406 19.02 15.46 -19.53
C ALA A 406 18.90 16.95 -19.95
N VAL A 407 19.45 17.87 -19.17
CA VAL A 407 19.57 19.29 -19.55
C VAL A 407 21.01 19.46 -20.04
N PRO A 408 21.28 19.43 -21.35
CA PRO A 408 22.61 19.77 -21.84
C PRO A 408 22.94 21.17 -21.35
N ASP A 409 24.17 21.32 -20.86
CA ASP A 409 24.69 22.57 -20.34
C ASP A 409 24.62 23.63 -21.45
N ALA A 410 23.58 24.45 -21.45
CA ALA A 410 23.38 25.54 -22.40
C ALA A 410 24.31 26.73 -22.09
N THR A 411 25.50 26.46 -21.55
CA THR A 411 26.49 27.47 -21.14
C THR A 411 27.85 27.26 -21.80
N LEU A 412 27.97 26.41 -22.81
CA LEU A 412 29.18 26.36 -23.63
C LEU A 412 29.02 27.19 -24.91
N ASP A 413 29.60 28.39 -24.81
CA ASP A 413 30.15 29.26 -25.85
C ASP A 413 29.22 30.25 -26.56
N TRP A 414 28.98 31.39 -25.88
CA TRP A 414 28.58 32.67 -26.51
C TRP A 414 29.76 33.66 -26.60
N SER A 415 31.00 33.17 -26.52
CA SER A 415 32.22 34.02 -26.49
C SER A 415 33.05 34.01 -27.77
N ALA A 416 32.68 33.24 -28.80
CA ALA A 416 33.34 33.30 -30.09
C ALA A 416 32.47 34.00 -31.14
N GLY A 417 32.73 35.30 -31.37
CA GLY A 417 32.44 35.92 -32.68
C GLY A 417 31.54 37.16 -32.73
N ALA A 418 31.53 38.04 -31.73
CA ALA A 418 31.04 39.42 -31.90
C ALA A 418 32.17 40.31 -32.44
N GLY A 419 32.55 40.11 -33.71
CA GLY A 419 33.36 41.07 -34.47
C GLY A 419 32.43 42.07 -35.16
N PHE A 420 32.05 43.13 -34.45
CA PHE A 420 31.44 44.32 -35.05
C PHE A 420 32.51 45.04 -35.88
N SER A 421 32.38 45.03 -37.22
CA SER A 421 33.03 46.01 -38.09
C SER A 421 32.00 47.09 -38.46
N GLU A 422 32.01 48.19 -37.71
CA GLU A 422 31.49 49.47 -38.18
C GLU A 422 32.50 50.05 -39.19
N GLU A 423 32.24 49.94 -40.50
CA GLU A 423 32.80 50.85 -41.52
C GLU A 423 32.25 50.52 -42.92
N HIS A 424 31.25 51.28 -43.40
CA HIS A 424 31.07 51.74 -44.80
C HIS A 424 29.59 52.06 -45.11
N LEU A 425 29.14 53.25 -44.70
CA LEU A 425 28.01 53.94 -45.35
C LEU A 425 28.28 55.45 -45.35
N ALA A 426 29.20 55.89 -46.19
CA ALA A 426 29.25 57.25 -46.71
C ALA A 426 30.13 57.27 -47.97
N ARG A 427 29.61 57.89 -49.06
CA ARG A 427 30.16 57.99 -50.43
C ARG A 427 29.72 56.80 -51.30
N ASP A 428 28.90 56.94 -52.34
CA ASP A 428 28.90 57.98 -53.38
C ASP A 428 27.48 58.40 -53.82
N GLY A 429 27.31 59.72 -53.97
CA GLY A 429 26.44 60.29 -54.99
C GLY A 429 27.32 60.77 -56.13
N GLY A 430 27.01 60.32 -57.34
CA GLY A 430 27.66 60.67 -58.61
C GLY A 430 26.92 60.03 -59.76
#